data_AF-A0A5K1BIN5-F1
#
_entry.id   AF-A0A5K1BIN5-F1
#
_cell.length_a   1.000
_cell.length_b   1.000
_cell.length_c   1.000
_cell.angle_alpha   90.00
_cell.angle_beta   90.00
_cell.angle_gamma   90.00
#
_symmetry.space_group_name_H-M   'P 1'
#
loop_
_entity.id
_entity.type
_entity.pdbx_description
1 polymer ?
#
loop_
_entity_poly.entity_id
_entity_poly.type
_entity_poly.pdbx_seq_one_letter_code
_entity_poly.pdbx_strand_id
1 'polypeptide(L)'
;TLCVEGSLDPVKTKGKIVACLRGANARVGKGYEVWRAGGAGMILCNDALSGNELVADAHFVPASHVTATDGQKIFEYISST
;
A
#
# COMPACT_ATOMS: atom_id res chain seq x y z
N THR A 1 -6.60 2.74 -1.92
CA THR A 1 -7.08 2.59 -0.53
C THR A 1 -5.97 3.01 0.44
N LEU A 2 -6.28 3.55 1.63
CA LEU A 2 -5.27 3.99 2.60
C LEU A 2 -4.66 2.84 3.43
N CYS A 3 -5.30 1.67 3.50
CA CYS A 3 -4.84 0.55 4.33
C CYS A 3 -4.67 0.94 5.81
N VAL A 4 -5.71 1.56 6.38
CA VAL A 4 -5.82 1.80 7.82
C VAL A 4 -6.35 0.54 8.51
N GLU A 5 -6.12 0.42 9.82
CA GLU A 5 -6.58 -0.72 10.60
C GLU A 5 -8.07 -1.02 10.37
N GLY A 6 -8.40 -2.28 10.11
CA GLY A 6 -9.79 -2.71 9.89
C GLY A 6 -10.36 -2.41 8.50
N SER A 7 -9.63 -1.69 7.63
CA SER A 7 -10.17 -1.25 6.34
C SER A 7 -10.10 -2.29 5.22
N LEU A 8 -9.27 -3.33 5.36
CA LEU A 8 -9.10 -4.35 4.33
C LEU A 8 -10.06 -5.53 4.56
N ASP A 9 -10.80 -5.89 3.52
CA ASP A 9 -11.59 -7.12 3.45
C ASP A 9 -10.63 -8.33 3.35
N PRO A 10 -10.58 -9.23 4.36
CA PRO A 10 -9.66 -10.36 4.34
C PRO A 10 -9.89 -11.32 3.17
N VAL A 11 -11.14 -11.48 2.70
CA VAL A 11 -11.47 -12.36 1.58
C VAL A 11 -10.88 -11.82 0.29
N LYS A 12 -10.93 -10.50 0.10
CA LYS A 12 -10.37 -9.84 -1.09
C LYS A 12 -8.85 -9.71 -1.04
N THR A 13 -8.27 -9.64 0.16
CA THR A 13 -6.85 -9.37 0.40
C THR A 13 -5.98 -10.64 0.40
N LYS A 14 -6.53 -11.77 0.85
CA LYS A 14 -5.77 -13.01 1.07
C LYS A 14 -4.95 -13.41 -0.17
N GLY A 15 -3.64 -13.54 0.00
CA GLY A 15 -2.71 -13.98 -1.04
C GLY A 15 -2.38 -12.95 -2.12
N LYS A 16 -2.80 -11.69 -1.98
CA LYS A 16 -2.57 -10.63 -2.97
C LYS A 16 -1.52 -9.61 -2.55
N ILE A 17 -0.96 -8.92 -3.54
CA ILE A 17 -0.21 -7.69 -3.33
C ILE A 17 -1.21 -6.54 -3.30
N VAL A 18 -1.16 -5.71 -2.26
CA VAL A 18 -2.11 -4.60 -2.05
C VAL A 18 -1.44 -3.26 -2.31
N ALA A 19 -2.04 -2.42 -3.16
CA ALA A 19 -1.62 -1.04 -3.36
C ALA A 19 -2.24 -0.11 -2.30
N CYS A 20 -1.41 0.43 -1.42
CA CYS A 20 -1.77 1.31 -0.33
C CYS A 20 -1.29 2.73 -0.58
N LEU A 21 -2.18 3.72 -0.46
CA LEU A 21 -1.82 5.13 -0.56
C LEU A 21 -1.21 5.62 0.76
N ARG A 22 -0.12 6.38 0.70
CA ARG A 22 0.48 7.06 1.84
C ARG A 22 -0.46 8.14 2.39
N GLY A 23 -0.39 8.37 3.70
CA GLY A 23 -1.21 9.35 4.42
C GLY A 23 -2.01 8.71 5.54
N ALA A 24 -2.67 9.54 6.37
CA ALA A 24 -3.53 9.20 7.51
C ALA A 24 -2.92 8.37 8.66
N ASN A 25 -2.14 7.33 8.39
CA ASN A 25 -1.48 6.48 9.38
C ASN A 25 -0.01 6.19 8.98
N ALA A 26 0.75 5.64 9.91
CA ALA A 26 2.16 5.29 9.71
C ALA A 26 2.34 4.33 8.53
N ARG A 27 3.42 4.52 7.75
CA ARG A 27 3.78 3.67 6.60
C ARG A 27 3.89 2.20 7.01
N VAL A 28 4.56 1.92 8.12
CA VAL A 28 4.69 0.57 8.69
C VAL A 28 3.34 -0.01 9.12
N GLY A 29 2.45 0.82 9.70
CA GLY A 29 1.11 0.41 10.12
C GLY A 29 0.24 -0.09 8.95
N LYS A 30 0.43 0.46 7.74
CA LYS A 30 -0.22 -0.05 6.53
C LYS A 30 0.26 -1.46 6.17
N GLY A 31 1.56 -1.72 6.30
CA GLY A 31 2.13 -3.05 6.11
C GLY A 31 1.60 -4.07 7.11
N TYR A 32 1.40 -3.65 8.36
CA TYR A 32 0.75 -4.48 9.38
C TYR A 32 -0.70 -4.82 9.01
N GLU A 33 -1.48 -3.85 8.55
CA GLU A 33 -2.87 -4.10 8.13
C GLU A 33 -2.95 -5.08 6.95
N VAL A 34 -2.05 -4.95 5.97
CA VAL A 34 -1.96 -5.91 4.85
C VAL A 34 -1.63 -7.32 5.36
N TRP A 35 -0.67 -7.45 6.27
CA TRP A 35 -0.35 -8.74 6.92
C TRP A 35 -1.56 -9.32 7.67
N ARG A 36 -2.23 -8.50 8.49
CA ARG A 36 -3.40 -8.89 9.30
C ARG A 36 -4.55 -9.40 8.43
N ALA A 37 -4.75 -8.80 7.26
CA ALA A 37 -5.76 -9.20 6.28
C ALA A 37 -5.32 -10.39 5.38
N GLY A 38 -4.13 -10.96 5.59
CA GLY A 38 -3.61 -12.12 4.87
C GLY A 38 -2.97 -11.81 3.51
N GLY A 39 -2.57 -10.57 3.27
CA GLY A 39 -1.91 -10.13 2.04
C GLY A 39 -0.51 -10.74 1.89
N ALA A 40 -0.10 -10.98 0.64
CA ALA A 40 1.21 -11.50 0.30
C ALA A 40 2.29 -10.41 0.18
N GLY A 41 1.90 -9.15 0.00
CA GLY A 41 2.82 -8.04 -0.15
C GLY A 41 2.10 -6.69 -0.25
N MET A 42 2.88 -5.61 -0.23
CA MET A 42 2.35 -4.24 -0.31
C MET A 42 3.12 -3.38 -1.31
N ILE A 43 2.41 -2.56 -2.06
CA ILE A 43 3.00 -1.41 -2.76
C ILE A 43 2.55 -0.16 -2.02
N LEU A 44 3.47 0.58 -1.43
CA LEU A 44 3.19 1.86 -0.81
C LEU A 44 3.33 2.97 -1.87
N CYS A 45 2.21 3.51 -2.32
CA CYS A 45 2.15 4.60 -3.28
C CYS A 45 2.14 5.93 -2.53
N ASN A 46 3.06 6.85 -2.85
CA ASN A 46 2.99 8.21 -2.30
C ASN A 46 1.70 8.94 -2.72
N ASP A 47 1.25 9.84 -1.84
CA ASP A 47 0.27 10.87 -2.20
C ASP A 47 0.97 12.05 -2.89
N ALA A 48 0.17 12.98 -3.42
CA ALA A 48 0.69 14.13 -4.16
C ALA A 48 1.65 15.01 -3.32
N LEU A 49 1.40 15.13 -2.01
CA LEU A 49 2.21 15.95 -1.11
C LEU A 49 3.58 15.33 -0.85
N SER A 50 3.68 13.99 -0.80
CA SER A 50 4.95 13.29 -0.60
C SER A 50 5.78 13.19 -1.89
N GLY A 51 5.17 13.34 -3.07
CA GLY A 51 5.85 13.39 -4.35
C GLY A 51 6.82 12.21 -4.58
N ASN A 52 8.11 12.53 -4.72
CA ASN A 52 9.18 11.57 -5.01
C ASN A 52 9.93 11.06 -3.76
N GLU A 53 9.49 11.42 -2.54
CA GLU A 53 10.16 10.98 -1.32
C GLU A 53 10.02 9.46 -1.13
N LEU A 54 11.15 8.75 -1.01
CA LEU A 54 11.19 7.32 -0.75
C LEU A 54 11.91 7.07 0.57
N VAL A 55 11.30 6.26 1.44
CA VAL A 55 11.85 5.91 2.74
C VAL A 55 11.85 4.39 2.89
N ALA A 56 13.00 3.81 3.18
CA ALA A 56 13.16 2.38 3.38
C ALA A 56 12.74 1.98 4.81
N ASP A 57 11.45 1.76 5.03
CA ASP A 57 10.95 1.19 6.29
C ASP A 57 10.91 -0.34 6.24
N ALA A 58 11.14 -0.98 7.37
CA ALA A 58 10.83 -2.40 7.54
C ALA A 58 9.32 -2.61 7.69
N HIS A 59 8.74 -3.48 6.85
CA HIS A 59 7.32 -3.80 6.85
C HIS A 59 7.05 -5.25 7.27
N PHE A 60 5.81 -5.53 7.70
CA PHE A 60 5.35 -6.87 8.10
C PHE A 60 5.13 -7.84 6.92
N VAL A 61 5.15 -7.31 5.70
CA VAL A 61 5.09 -8.04 4.44
C VAL A 61 6.18 -7.51 3.50
N PRO A 62 6.60 -8.27 2.48
CA PRO A 62 7.40 -7.72 1.39
C PRO A 62 6.74 -6.46 0.83
N ALA A 63 7.48 -5.35 0.80
CA ALA A 63 6.94 -4.07 0.40
C ALA A 63 7.92 -3.26 -0.45
N SER A 64 7.37 -2.47 -1.38
CA SER A 64 8.12 -1.47 -2.13
C SER A 64 7.42 -0.12 -2.02
N HIS A 65 8.20 0.94 -1.83
CA HIS A 65 7.72 2.32 -1.77
C HIS A 65 7.98 2.98 -3.12
N VAL A 66 6.94 3.54 -3.73
CA VAL A 66 7.01 4.19 -5.05
C VAL A 66 6.60 5.66 -4.97
N THR A 67 7.07 6.41 -5.97
CA THR A 67 6.74 7.83 -6.14
C THR A 67 5.25 8.06 -6.37
N ALA A 68 4.78 9.30 -6.22
CA ALA A 68 3.38 9.65 -6.47
C ALA A 68 2.99 9.35 -7.93
N THR A 69 3.87 9.67 -8.88
CA THR A 69 3.64 9.43 -10.32
C THR A 69 3.53 7.94 -10.64
N ASP A 70 4.41 7.11 -10.10
CA ASP A 70 4.36 5.67 -10.34
C ASP A 70 3.18 5.03 -9.61
N GLY A 71 2.87 5.51 -8.40
CA GLY A 71 1.68 5.11 -7.66
C GLY A 71 0.39 5.37 -8.44
N GLN A 72 0.28 6.52 -9.10
CA GLN A 72 -0.85 6.83 -9.97
C GLN A 72 -0.98 5.84 -11.13
N LYS A 73 0.12 5.55 -11.85
CA LYS A 73 0.12 4.56 -12.94
C LYS A 73 -0.32 3.17 -12.47
N ILE A 74 0.08 2.77 -11.26
CA ILE A 74 -0.32 1.49 -10.66
C ILE A 74 -1.83 1.47 -10.39
N PHE A 75 -2.39 2.55 -9.83
CA PHE A 75 -3.84 2.64 -9.61
C PHE A 75 -4.64 2.67 -10.92
N GLU A 76 -4.13 3.36 -11.95
CA GLU A 76 -4.72 3.38 -13.29
C GLU A 76 -4.73 1.97 -13.90
N TYR A 77 -3.61 1.24 -13.81
CA TYR A 77 -3.54 -0.15 -14.24
C TYR A 77 -4.56 -1.05 -13.51
N ILE A 78 -4.62 -0.96 -12.17
CA ILE A 78 -5.58 -1.75 -11.37
C ILE A 78 -7.03 -1.44 -11.77
N SER A 79 -7.33 -0.21 -12.18
CA SER A 79 -8.68 0.23 -12.54
C SER A 79 -9.04 -0.03 -14.01
N SER A 80 -8.10 -0.58 -14.79
CA SER A 80 -8.27 -0.79 -16.24
C SER A 80 -8.84 -2.16 -16.60
N THR A 81 -9.16 -3.01 -15.61
CA THR A 81 -9.73 -4.36 -15.77
C THR A 81 -10.99 -4.50 -14.93
#